data_AF-A0A1C5J582-F1
#
_entry.id   AF-A0A1C5J582-F1
#
_cell.length_a   1.000
_cell.length_b   1.000
_cell.length_c   1.000
_cell.angle_alpha   90.00
_cell.angle_beta   90.00
_cell.angle_gamma   90.00
#
_symmetry.space_group_name_H-M   'P 1'
#
loop_
_entity.id
_entity.type
_entity.pdbx_description
1 polymer ?
#
loop_
_entity_poly.entity_id
_entity_poly.type
_entity_poly.pdbx_seq_one_letter_code
_entity_poly.pdbx_strand_id
1 'polypeptide(L)'
;MDDQTGRQWSRRLTAGVLLTGGLLYGVATAFYWVMFPDDVSETASNVAVAAENLGAWRVETVLFALAHLLLLPATLGLAAVLAGRKPVAATIGGATALLGLYFSTVHLWHYNAYFGALAGGGVDADAARPVTNALDGDPFVMASFAVWLLGWLVGLLVLAFGAWRARLVALWVPLVLTAGQVLDLVTDGVPLKVAVSVLMVAGFAGLALGVDRSRPVSTPAGRATRATADA
;
A
#
# COMPACT_ATOMS: atom_id res chain seq x y z
N MET A 1 -14.11 5.95 29.65
CA MET A 1 -13.24 4.92 29.04
C MET A 1 -11.81 5.30 29.37
N ASP A 2 -11.08 4.44 30.07
CA ASP A 2 -9.69 4.73 30.43
C ASP A 2 -8.80 4.73 29.18
N ASP A 3 -7.84 5.67 29.09
CA ASP A 3 -6.92 5.84 27.94
C ASP A 3 -6.22 4.55 27.49
N GLN A 4 -6.06 3.58 28.40
CA GLN A 4 -5.49 2.28 28.06
C GLN A 4 -6.39 1.44 27.14
N THR A 5 -7.70 1.45 27.38
CA THR A 5 -8.68 0.69 26.58
C THR A 5 -8.77 1.24 25.16
N GLY A 6 -8.80 2.56 24.99
CA GLY A 6 -8.82 3.22 23.67
C GLY A 6 -7.56 2.92 22.86
N ARG A 7 -6.37 2.96 23.48
CA ARG A 7 -5.11 2.62 22.82
C ARG A 7 -5.04 1.16 22.38
N GLN A 8 -5.54 0.23 23.20
CA GLN A 8 -5.57 -1.19 22.83
C GLN A 8 -6.52 -1.44 21.66
N TRP A 9 -7.70 -0.81 21.66
CA TRP A 9 -8.66 -0.92 20.57
C TRP A 9 -8.08 -0.36 19.26
N SER A 10 -7.54 0.85 19.29
CA SER A 10 -6.91 1.50 18.13
C SER A 10 -5.88 0.59 17.47
N ARG A 11 -5.02 -0.06 18.27
CA ARG A 11 -3.99 -0.97 17.76
C ARG A 11 -4.56 -2.23 17.12
N ARG A 12 -5.57 -2.85 17.73
CA ARG A 12 -6.25 -4.02 17.16
C ARG A 12 -6.95 -3.67 15.85
N LEU A 13 -7.59 -2.51 15.78
CA LEU A 13 -8.19 -1.99 14.56
C LEU A 13 -7.12 -1.80 13.49
N THR A 14 -6.00 -1.13 13.79
CA THR A 14 -4.88 -0.97 12.86
C THR A 14 -4.37 -2.32 12.35
N ALA A 15 -4.14 -3.29 13.24
CA ALA A 15 -3.68 -4.61 12.85
C ALA A 15 -4.70 -5.33 11.92
N GLY A 16 -5.99 -5.28 12.27
CA GLY A 16 -7.05 -5.88 11.46
C GLY A 16 -7.18 -5.24 10.07
N VAL A 17 -7.16 -3.91 10.00
CA VAL A 17 -7.23 -3.19 8.73
C VAL A 17 -5.97 -3.41 7.89
N LEU A 18 -4.79 -3.49 8.52
CA LEU A 18 -3.52 -3.76 7.82
C LEU A 18 -3.49 -5.18 7.25
N LEU A 19 -3.97 -6.18 7.99
CA LEU A 19 -4.11 -7.55 7.50
C LEU A 19 -5.12 -7.64 6.37
N THR A 20 -6.30 -7.03 6.53
CA THR A 20 -7.38 -7.07 5.54
C THR A 20 -6.98 -6.33 4.26
N GLY A 21 -6.40 -5.14 4.38
CA GLY A 21 -5.91 -4.36 3.25
C GLY A 21 -4.75 -5.05 2.53
N GLY A 22 -3.81 -5.65 3.27
CA GLY A 22 -2.72 -6.43 2.69
C GLY A 22 -3.19 -7.69 1.97
N LEU A 23 -4.16 -8.41 2.55
CA LEU A 23 -4.80 -9.57 1.90
C LEU A 23 -5.51 -9.14 0.62
N LEU A 24 -6.30 -8.08 0.68
CA LEU A 24 -7.05 -7.58 -0.46
C LEU A 24 -6.13 -7.08 -1.57
N TYR A 25 -5.01 -6.42 -1.22
CA TYR A 25 -3.97 -6.03 -2.17
C TYR A 25 -3.38 -7.25 -2.87
N GLY A 26 -2.95 -8.27 -2.11
CA GLY A 26 -2.39 -9.49 -2.71
C GLY A 26 -3.39 -10.24 -3.59
N VAL A 27 -4.67 -10.32 -3.17
CA VAL A 27 -5.73 -10.91 -3.99
C VAL A 27 -5.95 -10.10 -5.26
N ALA A 28 -6.00 -8.77 -5.18
CA ALA A 28 -6.15 -7.89 -6.35
C ALA A 28 -4.99 -8.06 -7.34
N THR A 29 -3.74 -8.07 -6.85
CA THR A 29 -2.56 -8.31 -7.67
C THR A 29 -2.58 -9.68 -8.33
N ALA A 30 -2.84 -10.75 -7.57
CA ALA A 30 -2.92 -12.10 -8.13
C ALA A 30 -4.05 -12.22 -9.16
N PHE A 31 -5.20 -11.62 -8.88
CA PHE A 31 -6.34 -11.60 -9.78
C PHE A 31 -6.02 -10.89 -11.09
N TYR A 32 -5.41 -9.69 -11.04
CA TYR A 32 -4.99 -8.94 -12.22
C TYR A 32 -4.12 -9.81 -13.13
N TRP A 33 -3.04 -10.38 -12.59
CA TRP A 33 -2.09 -11.14 -13.39
C TRP A 33 -2.64 -12.47 -13.91
N VAL A 34 -3.59 -13.09 -13.21
CA VAL A 34 -4.25 -14.31 -13.70
C VAL A 34 -5.23 -14.01 -14.82
N MET A 35 -5.96 -12.90 -14.74
CA MET A 35 -6.97 -12.52 -15.74
C MET A 35 -6.38 -11.79 -16.95
N PHE A 36 -5.26 -11.10 -16.76
CA PHE A 36 -4.58 -10.28 -17.77
C PHE A 36 -3.09 -10.66 -17.82
N PRO A 37 -2.76 -11.88 -18.28
CA PRO A 37 -1.39 -12.41 -18.22
C PRO A 37 -0.45 -11.78 -19.24
N ASP A 38 -1.00 -11.24 -20.32
CA ASP A 38 -0.23 -10.58 -21.37
C ASP A 38 0.05 -9.14 -20.94
N ASP A 39 1.34 -8.82 -20.83
CA ASP A 39 1.77 -7.48 -20.47
C ASP A 39 1.41 -6.50 -21.58
N VAL A 40 0.59 -5.51 -21.22
CA VAL A 40 0.15 -4.45 -22.12
C VAL A 40 1.20 -3.35 -22.12
N SER A 41 2.26 -3.60 -22.87
CA SER A 41 3.35 -2.63 -23.09
C SER A 41 2.88 -1.30 -23.70
N GLU A 42 1.67 -1.28 -24.27
CA GLU A 42 1.02 -0.08 -24.80
C GLU A 42 -0.24 0.30 -24.01
N THR A 43 -0.28 1.50 -23.43
CA THR A 43 -1.40 2.01 -22.64
C THR A 43 -2.76 1.93 -23.35
N ALA A 44 -2.82 2.22 -24.65
CA ALA A 44 -4.08 2.18 -25.41
C ALA A 44 -4.69 0.77 -25.49
N SER A 45 -3.85 -0.27 -25.44
CA SER A 45 -4.30 -1.66 -25.51
C SER A 45 -5.11 -2.10 -24.28
N ASN A 46 -5.05 -1.34 -23.17
CA ASN A 46 -5.92 -1.54 -22.01
C ASN A 46 -7.42 -1.46 -22.38
N VAL A 47 -7.80 -0.68 -23.41
CA VAL A 47 -9.19 -0.65 -23.90
C VAL A 47 -9.60 -2.01 -24.46
N ALA A 48 -8.73 -2.64 -25.26
CA ALA A 48 -9.01 -3.93 -25.87
C ALA A 48 -9.08 -5.05 -24.82
N VAL A 49 -8.10 -5.09 -23.90
CA VAL A 49 -8.08 -6.06 -22.79
C VAL A 49 -9.33 -5.89 -21.90
N ALA A 50 -9.71 -4.65 -21.60
CA ALA A 50 -10.93 -4.37 -20.86
C ALA A 50 -12.18 -4.77 -21.65
N ALA A 51 -12.22 -4.61 -22.98
CA ALA A 51 -13.37 -5.00 -23.79
C ALA A 51 -13.57 -6.51 -23.84
N GLU A 52 -12.50 -7.29 -23.91
CA GLU A 52 -12.54 -8.76 -23.90
C GLU A 52 -13.06 -9.31 -22.56
N ASN A 53 -12.74 -8.63 -21.45
CA ASN A 53 -12.98 -9.13 -20.10
C ASN A 53 -13.58 -8.07 -19.16
N LEU A 54 -14.57 -7.30 -19.64
CA LEU A 54 -15.07 -6.09 -18.96
C LEU A 54 -15.55 -6.32 -17.52
N GLY A 55 -16.16 -7.48 -17.25
CA GLY A 55 -16.57 -7.87 -15.90
C GLY A 55 -15.37 -8.02 -14.97
N ALA A 56 -14.33 -8.73 -15.40
CA ALA A 56 -13.12 -8.94 -14.62
C ALA A 56 -12.37 -7.62 -14.39
N TRP A 57 -12.30 -6.76 -15.42
CA TRP A 57 -11.69 -5.44 -15.33
C TRP A 57 -12.31 -4.58 -14.23
N ARG A 58 -13.65 -4.53 -14.19
CA ARG A 58 -14.38 -3.79 -13.15
C ARG A 58 -14.20 -4.38 -11.76
N VAL A 59 -14.15 -5.71 -11.65
CA VAL A 59 -13.88 -6.39 -10.36
C VAL A 59 -12.50 -6.04 -9.86
N GLU A 60 -11.48 -6.12 -10.72
CA GLU A 60 -10.11 -5.75 -10.40
C GLU A 60 -10.01 -4.29 -9.93
N THR A 61 -10.68 -3.37 -10.63
CA THR A 61 -10.71 -1.94 -10.28
C THR A 61 -11.24 -1.73 -8.86
N VAL A 62 -12.34 -2.42 -8.52
CA VAL A 62 -12.96 -2.35 -7.18
C VAL A 62 -12.06 -2.97 -6.13
N LEU A 63 -11.44 -4.12 -6.41
CA LEU A 63 -10.54 -4.80 -5.48
C LEU A 63 -9.34 -3.91 -5.13
N PHE A 64 -8.67 -3.32 -6.12
CA PHE A 64 -7.54 -2.43 -5.85
C PHE A 64 -7.96 -1.16 -5.12
N ALA A 65 -9.10 -0.56 -5.47
CA ALA A 65 -9.57 0.63 -4.79
C ALA A 65 -9.86 0.37 -3.31
N LEU A 66 -10.56 -0.73 -3.01
CA LEU A 66 -10.82 -1.14 -1.64
C LEU A 66 -9.51 -1.48 -0.89
N ALA A 67 -8.56 -2.15 -1.55
CA ALA A 67 -7.26 -2.46 -0.94
C ALA A 67 -6.53 -1.18 -0.51
N HIS A 68 -6.42 -0.20 -1.41
CA HIS A 68 -5.72 1.05 -1.13
C HIS A 68 -6.46 1.93 -0.11
N LEU A 69 -7.80 1.98 -0.18
CA LEU A 69 -8.62 2.67 0.81
C LEU A 69 -8.46 2.11 2.22
N LEU A 70 -8.30 0.79 2.36
CA LEU A 70 -7.99 0.16 3.66
C LEU A 70 -6.55 0.39 4.08
N LEU A 71 -5.60 0.38 3.14
CA LEU A 71 -4.18 0.59 3.44
C LEU A 71 -3.86 2.02 3.89
N LEU A 72 -4.66 3.02 3.53
CA LEU A 72 -4.52 4.40 4.03
C LEU A 72 -4.61 4.50 5.57
N PRO A 73 -5.73 4.15 6.24
CA PRO A 73 -5.82 4.18 7.68
C PRO A 73 -4.90 3.15 8.36
N ALA A 74 -4.62 2.00 7.71
CA ALA A 74 -3.64 1.04 8.22
C ALA A 74 -2.23 1.65 8.32
N THR A 75 -1.80 2.38 7.29
CA THR A 75 -0.50 3.03 7.22
C THR A 75 -0.39 4.15 8.25
N LEU A 76 -1.45 4.96 8.41
CA LEU A 76 -1.52 5.98 9.45
C LEU A 76 -1.41 5.36 10.86
N GLY A 77 -2.15 4.28 11.11
CA GLY A 77 -2.08 3.55 12.38
C GLY A 77 -0.72 2.94 12.65
N LEU A 78 -0.07 2.36 11.63
CA LEU A 78 1.28 1.83 11.73
C LEU A 78 2.29 2.93 12.07
N ALA A 79 2.21 4.08 11.39
CA ALA A 79 3.05 5.24 11.66
C ALA A 79 2.84 5.74 13.11
N ALA A 80 1.59 5.84 13.57
CA ALA A 80 1.27 6.26 14.93
C ALA A 80 1.86 5.30 15.99
N VAL A 81 1.76 3.99 15.78
CA VAL A 81 2.37 2.98 16.67
C VAL A 81 3.90 3.08 16.66
N LEU A 82 4.48 3.33 15.49
CA LEU A 82 5.93 3.45 15.33
C LEU A 82 6.49 4.74 15.93
N ALA A 83 5.72 5.84 15.91
CA ALA A 83 6.15 7.17 16.33
C ALA A 83 6.67 7.20 17.79
N GLY A 84 6.09 6.37 18.67
CA GLY A 84 6.53 6.27 20.06
C GLY A 84 7.93 5.67 20.26
N ARG A 85 8.51 5.03 19.23
CA ARG A 85 9.84 4.38 19.30
C ARG A 85 10.82 4.91 18.25
N LYS A 86 10.31 5.30 17.07
CA LYS A 86 11.08 5.74 15.90
C LYS A 86 10.34 6.89 15.19
N PRO A 87 10.31 8.09 15.79
CA PRO A 87 9.52 9.22 15.27
C PRO A 87 9.91 9.63 13.85
N VAL A 88 11.21 9.68 13.53
CA VAL A 88 11.68 10.06 12.18
C VAL A 88 11.21 9.07 11.12
N ALA A 89 11.34 7.76 11.37
CA ALA A 89 10.89 6.74 10.43
C ALA A 89 9.37 6.73 10.28
N ALA A 90 8.63 6.97 11.38
CA ALA A 90 7.18 7.09 11.35
C ALA A 90 6.73 8.30 10.51
N THR A 91 7.34 9.47 10.70
CA THR A 91 6.99 10.68 9.95
C THR A 91 7.34 10.56 8.47
N ILE A 92 8.58 10.20 8.15
CA ILE A 92 9.03 10.11 6.75
C ILE A 92 8.30 8.96 6.05
N GLY A 93 8.37 7.75 6.59
CA GLY A 93 7.74 6.58 6.00
C GLY A 93 6.22 6.73 5.91
N GLY A 94 5.57 7.26 6.96
CA GLY A 94 4.14 7.50 7.00
C GLY A 94 3.69 8.54 5.96
N ALA A 95 4.34 9.70 5.91
CA ALA A 95 3.99 10.74 4.94
C ALA A 95 4.21 10.27 3.50
N THR A 96 5.36 9.64 3.22
CA THR A 96 5.70 9.13 1.88
C THR A 96 4.75 8.00 1.44
N ALA A 97 4.44 7.03 2.32
CA ALA A 97 3.52 5.94 2.01
C ALA A 97 2.07 6.41 1.84
N LEU A 98 1.59 7.32 2.68
CA LEU A 98 0.23 7.87 2.57
C LEU A 98 0.05 8.67 1.28
N LEU A 99 1.05 9.48 0.90
CA LEU A 99 1.04 10.19 -0.37
C LEU A 99 1.01 9.20 -1.54
N GLY A 100 1.88 8.18 -1.50
CA GLY A 100 1.91 7.12 -2.51
C GLY A 100 0.58 6.40 -2.65
N LEU A 101 -0.02 5.96 -1.53
CA LEU A 101 -1.32 5.30 -1.50
C LEU A 101 -2.47 6.20 -2.00
N TYR A 102 -2.44 7.49 -1.68
CA TYR A 102 -3.45 8.43 -2.17
C TYR A 102 -3.40 8.54 -3.70
N PHE A 103 -2.22 8.80 -4.26
CA PHE A 103 -2.05 8.86 -5.71
C PHE A 103 -2.33 7.51 -6.37
N SER A 104 -1.98 6.38 -5.73
CA SER A 104 -2.37 5.04 -6.18
C SER A 104 -3.88 4.89 -6.30
N THR A 105 -4.61 5.29 -5.25
CA THR A 105 -6.08 5.15 -5.20
C THR A 105 -6.72 5.97 -6.31
N VAL A 106 -6.25 7.21 -6.48
CA VAL A 106 -6.75 8.10 -7.55
C VAL A 106 -6.41 7.53 -8.91
N HIS A 107 -5.16 7.13 -9.13
CA HIS A 107 -4.68 6.57 -10.39
C HIS A 107 -5.45 5.29 -10.73
N LEU A 108 -5.37 4.24 -9.92
CA LEU A 108 -5.99 2.95 -10.22
C LEU A 108 -7.51 3.04 -10.39
N TRP A 109 -8.19 3.86 -9.57
CA TRP A 109 -9.63 4.05 -9.75
C TRP A 109 -9.96 4.76 -11.06
N HIS A 110 -9.38 5.93 -11.30
CA HIS A 110 -9.75 6.74 -12.48
C HIS A 110 -9.22 6.13 -13.77
N TYR A 111 -7.99 5.61 -13.75
CA TYR A 111 -7.35 4.98 -14.90
C TYR A 111 -8.11 3.71 -15.29
N ASN A 112 -8.31 2.74 -14.38
CA ASN A 112 -9.02 1.51 -14.75
C ASN A 112 -10.49 1.78 -15.07
N ALA A 113 -11.18 2.69 -14.34
CA ALA A 113 -12.55 3.07 -14.70
C ALA A 113 -12.65 3.75 -16.06
N TYR A 114 -11.66 4.58 -16.43
CA TYR A 114 -11.59 5.24 -17.73
C TYR A 114 -11.51 4.20 -18.87
N PHE A 115 -10.56 3.26 -18.80
CA PHE A 115 -10.46 2.19 -19.81
C PHE A 115 -11.68 1.29 -19.85
N GLY A 116 -12.25 0.95 -18.69
CA GLY A 116 -13.49 0.18 -18.62
C GLY A 116 -14.71 0.92 -19.19
N ALA A 117 -14.74 2.25 -19.10
CA ALA A 117 -15.80 3.08 -19.68
C ALA A 117 -15.66 3.16 -21.21
N LEU A 118 -14.44 3.37 -21.72
CA LEU A 118 -14.16 3.34 -23.16
C LEU A 118 -14.54 1.99 -23.78
N ALA A 119 -14.07 0.90 -23.16
CA ALA A 119 -14.38 -0.46 -23.58
C ALA A 119 -15.89 -0.75 -23.57
N GLY A 120 -16.58 -0.39 -22.47
CA GLY A 120 -18.03 -0.54 -22.37
C GLY A 120 -18.82 0.32 -23.36
N GLY A 121 -18.24 1.41 -23.86
CA GLY A 121 -18.78 2.26 -24.90
C GLY A 121 -18.48 1.81 -26.33
N GLY A 122 -17.70 0.73 -26.51
CA GLY A 122 -17.30 0.23 -27.83
C GLY A 122 -16.21 1.06 -28.52
N VAL A 123 -15.46 1.86 -27.76
CA VAL A 123 -14.26 2.54 -28.27
C VAL A 123 -13.16 1.50 -28.45
N ASP A 124 -12.46 1.53 -29.58
CA ASP A 124 -11.31 0.65 -29.82
C ASP A 124 -9.99 1.29 -29.35
N ALA A 125 -8.93 0.47 -29.31
CA ALA A 125 -7.62 0.92 -28.87
C ALA A 125 -7.04 2.03 -29.78
N ASP A 126 -7.29 1.98 -31.08
CA ASP A 126 -6.74 2.95 -32.03
C ASP A 126 -7.37 4.34 -31.87
N ALA A 127 -8.66 4.40 -31.56
CA ALA A 127 -9.36 5.64 -31.22
C ALA A 127 -8.90 6.23 -29.88
N ALA A 128 -8.51 5.40 -28.91
CA ALA A 128 -8.00 5.86 -27.61
C ALA A 128 -6.52 6.28 -27.64
N ARG A 129 -5.74 5.71 -28.57
CA ARG A 129 -4.29 5.89 -28.69
C ARG A 129 -3.79 7.33 -28.69
N PRO A 130 -4.42 8.30 -29.42
CA PRO A 130 -3.96 9.69 -29.40
C PRO A 130 -4.05 10.32 -28.00
N VAL A 131 -5.08 9.96 -27.23
CA VAL A 131 -5.29 10.49 -25.87
C VAL A 131 -4.30 9.84 -24.91
N THR A 132 -4.11 8.53 -24.97
CA THR A 132 -3.15 7.83 -24.09
C THR A 132 -1.72 8.27 -24.37
N ASN A 133 -1.32 8.43 -25.63
CA ASN A 133 0.02 8.92 -25.99
C ASN A 133 0.26 10.34 -25.48
N ALA A 134 -0.77 11.20 -25.50
CA ALA A 134 -0.66 12.55 -24.95
C ALA A 134 -0.51 12.53 -23.41
N LEU A 135 -1.23 11.64 -22.72
CA LEU A 135 -1.09 11.45 -21.27
C LEU A 135 0.28 10.88 -20.91
N ASP A 136 0.76 9.88 -21.64
CA ASP A 136 2.05 9.22 -21.39
C ASP A 136 3.23 10.15 -21.68
N GLY A 137 3.08 11.05 -22.65
CA GLY A 137 4.05 12.09 -22.96
C GLY A 137 4.01 13.31 -22.05
N ASP A 138 3.00 13.44 -21.18
CA ASP A 138 2.84 14.61 -20.32
C ASP A 138 3.69 14.49 -19.04
N PRO A 139 4.62 15.44 -18.79
CA PRO A 139 5.50 15.36 -17.62
C PRO A 139 4.77 15.43 -16.28
N PHE A 140 3.62 16.10 -16.21
CA PHE A 140 2.84 16.23 -14.98
C PHE A 140 2.13 14.92 -14.65
N VAL A 141 1.58 14.24 -15.67
CA VAL A 141 1.00 12.88 -15.52
C VAL A 141 2.10 11.90 -15.06
N MET A 142 3.25 11.88 -15.73
CA MET A 142 4.37 11.02 -15.36
C MET A 142 4.90 11.31 -13.95
N ALA A 143 4.98 12.58 -13.55
CA ALA A 143 5.38 12.97 -12.20
C ALA A 143 4.39 12.44 -11.15
N SER A 144 3.08 12.49 -11.43
CA SER A 144 2.06 11.95 -10.52
C SER A 144 2.17 10.43 -10.33
N PHE A 145 2.45 9.71 -11.42
CA PHE A 145 2.72 8.27 -11.40
C PHE A 145 3.99 7.93 -10.62
N ALA A 146 5.07 8.70 -10.83
CA ALA A 146 6.32 8.54 -10.08
C ALA A 146 6.14 8.79 -8.57
N VAL A 147 5.35 9.80 -8.19
CA VAL A 147 5.02 10.08 -6.76
C VAL A 147 4.26 8.91 -6.14
N TRP A 148 3.29 8.34 -6.86
CA TRP A 148 2.63 7.12 -6.43
C TRP A 148 3.65 5.99 -6.21
N LEU A 149 4.35 5.61 -7.27
CA LEU A 149 5.20 4.42 -7.29
C LEU A 149 6.30 4.53 -6.24
N LEU A 150 7.07 5.62 -6.25
CA LEU A 150 8.17 5.84 -5.31
C LEU A 150 7.65 6.09 -3.89
N GLY A 151 6.53 6.80 -3.75
CA GLY A 151 5.90 7.05 -2.45
C GLY A 151 5.50 5.76 -1.75
N TRP A 152 4.84 4.86 -2.47
CA TRP A 152 4.44 3.56 -1.95
C TRP A 152 5.65 2.67 -1.65
N LEU A 153 6.57 2.53 -2.61
CA LEU A 153 7.76 1.69 -2.48
C LEU A 153 8.63 2.14 -1.30
N VAL A 154 9.11 3.38 -1.34
CA VAL A 154 10.03 3.92 -0.33
C VAL A 154 9.33 4.04 1.02
N GLY A 155 8.10 4.56 1.04
CA GLY A 155 7.36 4.77 2.27
C GLY A 155 7.10 3.46 3.03
N LEU A 156 6.64 2.41 2.34
CA LEU A 156 6.38 1.10 2.94
C LEU A 156 7.67 0.49 3.50
N LEU A 157 8.78 0.57 2.77
CA LEU A 157 10.06 0.04 3.23
C LEU A 157 10.60 0.80 4.45
N VAL A 158 10.52 2.13 4.46
CA VAL A 158 10.92 2.94 5.62
C VAL A 158 10.10 2.57 6.85
N LEU A 159 8.77 2.38 6.70
CA LEU A 159 7.90 1.93 7.79
C LEU A 159 8.24 0.51 8.25
N ALA A 160 8.46 -0.43 7.33
CA ALA A 160 8.75 -1.82 7.65
C ALA A 160 10.11 -1.99 8.36
N PHE A 161 11.17 -1.35 7.85
CA PHE A 161 12.48 -1.33 8.51
C PHE A 161 12.43 -0.53 9.82
N GLY A 162 11.66 0.55 9.88
CA GLY A 162 11.38 1.28 11.10
C GLY A 162 10.75 0.38 12.17
N ALA A 163 9.73 -0.41 11.80
CA ALA A 163 9.06 -1.36 12.67
C ALA A 163 10.01 -2.46 13.17
N TRP A 164 10.87 -2.99 12.31
CA TRP A 164 11.93 -3.93 12.72
C TRP A 164 12.92 -3.29 13.71
N ARG A 165 13.43 -2.09 13.40
CA ARG A 165 14.35 -1.34 14.28
C ARG A 165 13.70 -0.94 15.61
N ALA A 166 12.38 -0.79 15.64
CA ALA A 166 11.57 -0.58 16.84
C ALA A 166 11.23 -1.88 17.58
N ARG A 167 11.70 -3.04 17.10
CA ARG A 167 11.39 -4.39 17.62
C ARG A 167 9.88 -4.68 17.68
N LEU A 168 9.12 -4.14 16.72
CA LEU A 168 7.70 -4.47 16.54
C LEU A 168 7.56 -5.78 15.74
N VAL A 169 8.46 -6.00 14.79
CA VAL A 169 8.48 -7.18 13.91
C VAL A 169 9.88 -7.80 13.82
N ALA A 170 9.95 -9.04 13.34
CA ALA A 170 11.20 -9.71 13.02
C ALA A 170 11.77 -9.24 11.67
N LEU A 171 13.07 -9.45 11.44
CA LEU A 171 13.77 -9.00 10.23
C LEU A 171 13.20 -9.59 8.93
N TRP A 172 12.58 -10.77 8.98
CA TRP A 172 12.00 -11.39 7.78
C TRP A 172 10.89 -10.54 7.17
N VAL A 173 10.16 -9.73 7.97
CA VAL A 173 9.03 -8.91 7.48
C VAL A 173 9.47 -7.86 6.47
N PRO A 174 10.40 -6.94 6.79
CA PRO A 174 10.89 -5.98 5.80
C PRO A 174 11.59 -6.67 4.63
N LEU A 175 12.33 -7.77 4.84
CA LEU A 175 12.99 -8.49 3.74
C LEU A 175 11.99 -9.08 2.75
N VAL A 176 10.90 -9.67 3.23
CA VAL A 176 9.83 -10.22 2.39
C VAL A 176 9.11 -9.11 1.62
N LEU A 177 8.83 -7.97 2.25
CA LEU A 177 8.23 -6.82 1.56
C LEU A 177 9.18 -6.23 0.50
N THR A 178 10.47 -6.11 0.80
CA THR A 178 11.48 -5.69 -0.18
C THR A 178 11.57 -6.67 -1.34
N ALA A 179 11.63 -7.98 -1.06
CA ALA A 179 11.67 -9.00 -2.10
C ALA A 179 10.41 -8.96 -2.98
N GLY A 180 9.23 -8.84 -2.37
CA GLY A 180 7.96 -8.70 -3.10
C GLY A 180 7.97 -7.50 -4.04
N GLN A 181 8.35 -6.32 -3.54
CA GLN A 181 8.42 -5.10 -4.35
C GLN A 181 9.46 -5.15 -5.46
N VAL A 182 10.66 -5.67 -5.19
CA VAL A 182 11.71 -5.80 -6.21
C VAL A 182 11.28 -6.78 -7.28
N LEU A 183 10.77 -7.95 -6.89
CA LEU A 183 10.26 -8.94 -7.85
C LEU A 183 9.11 -8.38 -8.67
N ASP A 184 8.19 -7.63 -8.08
CA ASP A 184 7.11 -6.99 -8.81
C ASP A 184 7.63 -6.04 -9.91
N LEU A 185 8.72 -5.33 -9.66
CA LEU A 185 9.29 -4.40 -10.64
C LEU A 185 10.10 -5.06 -11.76
N VAL A 186 10.74 -6.21 -11.49
CA VAL A 186 11.76 -6.78 -12.40
C VAL A 186 11.35 -8.11 -13.02
N THR A 187 10.18 -8.63 -12.65
CA THR A 187 9.68 -9.91 -13.17
C THR A 187 8.31 -9.74 -13.76
N ASP A 188 8.08 -10.51 -14.82
CA ASP A 188 6.79 -10.66 -15.49
C ASP A 188 6.34 -12.12 -15.43
N GLY A 189 5.07 -12.34 -15.76
CA GLY A 189 4.48 -13.67 -15.84
C GLY A 189 3.76 -14.11 -14.57
N VAL A 190 2.65 -14.81 -14.78
CA VAL A 190 1.66 -15.17 -13.74
C VAL A 190 2.29 -15.87 -12.53
N PRO A 191 3.16 -16.90 -12.65
CA PRO A 191 3.66 -17.62 -11.48
C PRO A 191 4.47 -16.72 -10.53
N LEU A 192 5.30 -15.82 -11.08
CA LEU A 192 6.12 -14.91 -10.28
C LEU A 192 5.25 -13.82 -9.63
N LYS A 193 4.24 -13.32 -10.34
CA LYS A 193 3.32 -12.30 -9.80
C LYS A 193 2.38 -12.84 -8.72
N VAL A 194 1.98 -14.10 -8.83
CA VAL A 194 1.28 -14.81 -7.74
C VAL A 194 2.22 -14.98 -6.54
N ALA A 195 3.49 -15.34 -6.75
CA ALA A 195 4.47 -15.42 -5.66
C ALA A 195 4.69 -14.05 -4.98
N VAL A 196 4.82 -12.97 -5.76
CA VAL A 196 4.87 -11.58 -5.27
C VAL A 196 3.66 -11.27 -4.40
N SER A 197 2.46 -11.62 -4.87
CA SER A 197 1.21 -11.42 -4.12
C SER A 197 1.25 -12.12 -2.76
N VAL A 198 1.73 -13.37 -2.70
CA VAL A 198 1.90 -14.12 -1.46
C VAL A 198 2.94 -13.46 -0.53
N LEU A 199 4.07 -12.99 -1.07
CA LEU A 199 5.08 -12.27 -0.29
C LEU A 199 4.51 -10.98 0.31
N MET A 200 3.76 -10.20 -0.47
CA MET A 200 3.12 -8.98 0.01
C MET A 200 2.11 -9.27 1.14
N VAL A 201 1.26 -10.30 0.98
CA VAL A 201 0.34 -10.75 2.05
C VAL A 201 1.10 -11.16 3.30
N ALA A 202 2.17 -11.95 3.17
CA ALA A 202 2.98 -12.39 4.30
C ALA A 202 3.65 -11.21 5.02
N GLY A 203 4.15 -10.23 4.28
CA GLY A 203 4.73 -8.99 4.80
C GLY A 203 3.72 -8.16 5.60
N PHE A 204 2.53 -7.92 5.04
CA PHE A 204 1.46 -7.21 5.75
C PHE A 204 0.96 -8.01 6.97
N ALA A 205 0.82 -9.33 6.88
CA ALA A 205 0.48 -10.16 8.03
C ALA A 205 1.53 -10.04 9.14
N GLY A 206 2.81 -10.04 8.79
CA GLY A 206 3.91 -9.81 9.73
C GLY A 206 3.82 -8.45 10.44
N LEU A 207 3.55 -7.38 9.70
CA LEU A 207 3.32 -6.04 10.25
C LEU A 207 2.10 -6.01 11.18
N ALA A 208 0.98 -6.61 10.77
CA ALA A 208 -0.26 -6.65 11.55
C ALA A 208 -0.06 -7.36 12.89
N LEU A 209 0.58 -8.53 12.87
CA LEU A 209 0.92 -9.29 14.07
C LEU A 209 1.88 -8.52 14.98
N GLY A 210 2.84 -7.79 14.43
CA GLY A 210 3.73 -6.92 15.20
C GLY A 210 2.98 -5.79 15.89
N VAL A 211 2.09 -5.12 15.16
CA VAL A 211 1.24 -4.05 15.69
C VAL A 211 0.32 -4.56 16.80
N ASP A 212 -0.32 -5.71 16.64
CA ASP A 212 -1.22 -6.31 17.64
C ASP A 212 -0.48 -6.73 18.93
N ARG A 213 0.75 -7.25 18.82
CA ARG A 213 1.56 -7.72 19.96
C ARG A 213 2.33 -6.64 20.71
N SER A 214 2.42 -5.44 20.13
CA SER A 214 3.20 -4.33 20.71
C SER A 214 2.75 -3.98 22.14
N ARG A 215 3.68 -3.69 23.05
CA ARG A 215 3.33 -3.17 24.39
C ARG A 215 3.33 -1.64 24.37
N PRO A 216 2.40 -0.97 25.07
CA PRO A 216 2.46 0.47 25.28
C PRO A 216 3.84 0.84 25.86
N VAL A 217 4.45 1.90 25.35
CA VAL A 217 5.64 2.46 25.99
C VAL A 217 5.18 3.08 27.30
N SER A 218 5.60 2.52 28.43
CA SER A 218 5.35 3.14 29.73
C SER A 218 6.04 4.49 29.76
N THR A 219 5.27 5.57 29.88
CA THR A 219 5.84 6.89 30.18
C THR A 219 6.71 6.73 31.42
N PRO A 220 8.00 7.14 31.40
CA PRO A 220 8.82 7.07 32.60
C PRO A 220 8.06 7.78 33.72
N ALA A 221 7.72 7.06 34.79
CA ALA A 221 7.05 7.65 35.94
C ALA A 221 7.86 8.89 36.30
N GLY A 222 7.19 10.06 36.22
CA GLY A 222 7.84 11.36 36.29
C GLY A 222 8.88 11.32 37.38
N ARG A 223 10.13 11.60 37.02
CA ARG A 223 11.25 11.77 37.93
C ARG A 223 10.72 12.69 39.01
N ALA A 224 10.33 12.13 40.15
CA ALA A 224 9.69 12.88 41.22
C ALA A 224 10.63 14.04 41.50
N THR A 225 10.16 15.25 41.22
CA THR A 225 10.92 16.47 41.50
C THR A 225 11.26 16.37 42.97
N ARG A 226 12.52 16.05 43.27
CA ARG A 226 13.01 15.98 44.64
C ARG A 226 12.82 17.40 45.14
N ALA A 227 11.80 17.61 45.96
CA ALA A 227 11.58 18.90 46.60
C ALA A 227 12.87 19.22 47.33
N THR A 228 13.60 20.20 46.82
CA THR A 228 14.73 20.81 47.52
C THR A 228 14.13 21.54 48.70
N ALA A 229 13.96 20.81 49.80
CA ALA A 229 13.79 21.38 51.12
C ALA A 229 15.20 21.73 51.61
N ASP A 230 15.70 22.91 51.23
CA ASP A 230 16.83 23.53 51.89
C ASP A 230 16.39 24.87 52.49
N ALA A 231 16.40 24.82 53.83
CA ALA A 231 16.59 25.82 54.87
C ALA A 231 16.61 27.32 54.51
#